data_AF-A0A0S3TL93-F1
#
_entry.id   AF-A0A0S3TL93-F1
#
_cell.length_a   1.000
_cell.length_b   1.000
_cell.length_c   1.000
_cell.angle_alpha   90.00
_cell.angle_beta   90.00
_cell.angle_gamma   90.00
#
_symmetry.space_group_name_H-M   'P 1'
#
loop_
_entity.id
_entity.type
_entity.pdbx_description
1 polymer ?
#
loop_
_entity_poly.entity_id
_entity_poly.type
_entity_poly.pdbx_seq_one_letter_code
_entity_poly.pdbx_strand_id
1 'polypeptide(L)'
;MYLYHQKRGMERDARFSRPTARVIFSRVAVIAPHNGVPTLMFRAANKRRNQILEAQLRVYLMRDEVTTEGQFIRRFHELNLLRNQTPSFTLSWTAMHPIDELSPLYGMTPESLVATKTSIVVSLSGIDETVAQVLHARQTYAAHEILWNNQFVDIFYHTSNGHRYIDYNYFHDVVPL
;
A
#
# COMPACT_ATOMS: atom_id res chain seq x y z
N MET A 1 -32.46 -31.14 50.86
CA MET A 1 -33.49 -30.08 50.83
C MET A 1 -32.81 -28.79 50.37
N TYR A 2 -33.11 -28.35 49.13
CA TYR A 2 -32.74 -27.10 48.40
C TYR A 2 -31.24 -26.79 48.20
N LEU A 3 -30.63 -26.77 47.00
CA LEU A 3 -30.85 -26.11 45.68
C LEU A 3 -30.47 -24.61 45.60
N TYR A 4 -29.55 -24.33 44.66
CA TYR A 4 -29.30 -23.13 43.85
C TYR A 4 -28.98 -21.77 44.51
N HIS A 5 -27.80 -21.20 44.17
CA HIS A 5 -27.73 -20.12 43.17
C HIS A 5 -26.31 -19.90 42.65
N GLN A 6 -26.16 -20.22 41.37
CA GLN A 6 -25.04 -19.87 40.49
C GLN A 6 -25.04 -18.34 40.26
N LYS A 7 -23.94 -17.64 40.59
CA LYS A 7 -23.66 -16.30 40.04
C LYS A 7 -22.65 -16.44 38.91
N ARG A 8 -23.18 -16.45 37.69
CA ARG A 8 -22.50 -16.01 36.46
C ARG A 8 -22.30 -14.49 36.50
N GLY A 9 -21.20 -14.04 35.92
CA GLY A 9 -20.85 -12.63 35.71
C GLY A 9 -19.51 -12.34 36.37
N MET A 10 -18.43 -11.97 35.68
CA MET A 10 -18.40 -11.15 34.48
C MET A 10 -16.99 -11.25 33.87
N GLU A 11 -16.73 -12.26 33.05
CA GLU A 11 -15.66 -12.13 32.04
C GLU A 11 -16.21 -11.15 31.00
N ARG A 12 -15.94 -9.86 31.24
CA ARG A 12 -15.96 -8.90 30.14
C ARG A 12 -14.80 -9.31 29.25
N ASP A 13 -15.11 -10.12 28.25
CA ASP A 13 -14.31 -10.22 27.03
C ASP A 13 -13.96 -8.81 26.61
N ALA A 14 -12.76 -8.36 26.98
CA ALA A 14 -12.10 -7.30 26.27
C ALA A 14 -11.81 -7.88 24.89
N ARG A 15 -12.79 -7.79 23.99
CA ARG A 15 -12.50 -7.67 22.58
C ARG A 15 -11.68 -6.38 22.46
N PHE A 16 -10.38 -6.50 22.72
CA PHE A 16 -9.38 -5.53 22.32
C PHE A 16 -9.51 -5.48 20.80
N SER A 17 -10.38 -4.58 20.32
CA SER A 17 -10.41 -4.20 18.93
C SER A 17 -9.01 -3.67 18.66
N ARG A 18 -8.17 -4.48 18.01
CA ARG A 18 -6.90 -3.99 17.46
C ARG A 18 -7.25 -2.71 16.71
N PRO A 19 -6.70 -1.55 17.09
CA PRO A 19 -6.99 -0.30 16.42
C PRO A 19 -6.48 -0.46 14.97
N THR A 20 -7.39 -0.80 14.07
CA THR A 20 -7.09 -0.79 12.64
C THR A 20 -6.97 0.68 12.26
N ALA A 21 -5.74 1.13 12.03
CA ALA A 21 -5.52 2.33 11.26
C ALA A 21 -6.35 2.22 9.97
N ARG A 22 -7.13 3.25 9.63
CA ARG A 22 -7.86 3.28 8.35
C ARG A 22 -6.92 3.79 7.27
N VAL A 23 -5.81 3.08 7.08
CA VAL A 23 -4.94 3.30 5.93
C VAL A 23 -5.72 2.79 4.71
N ILE A 24 -5.85 3.65 3.70
CA ILE A 24 -6.38 3.28 2.40
C ILE A 24 -5.25 3.29 1.38
N PHE A 25 -5.36 2.44 0.37
CA PHE A 25 -4.49 2.46 -0.79
C PHE A 25 -5.29 2.89 -2.03
N SER A 26 -4.60 3.39 -3.05
CA SER A 26 -5.21 3.59 -4.37
C SER A 26 -5.82 2.26 -4.86
N ARG A 27 -6.84 2.31 -5.71
CA ARG A 27 -7.47 1.08 -6.23
C ARG A 27 -6.58 0.35 -7.22
N VAL A 28 -5.73 1.12 -7.90
CA VAL A 28 -4.78 0.66 -8.90
C VAL A 28 -3.38 1.13 -8.55
N ALA A 29 -2.39 0.46 -9.12
CA ALA A 29 -1.06 1.01 -9.31
C ALA A 29 -0.94 1.50 -10.76
N VAL A 30 -0.08 2.47 -11.00
CA VAL A 30 0.17 2.99 -12.34
C VAL A 30 1.64 2.88 -12.70
N ILE A 31 1.95 2.72 -13.98
CA ILE A 31 3.30 2.80 -14.51
C ILE A 31 3.34 3.96 -15.51
N ALA A 32 4.16 4.96 -15.21
CA ALA A 32 4.36 6.14 -16.04
C ALA A 32 5.78 6.68 -15.88
N PRO A 33 6.29 7.48 -16.83
CA PRO A 33 7.57 8.15 -16.67
C PRO A 33 7.55 9.10 -15.47
N HIS A 34 8.57 9.01 -14.62
CA HIS A 34 8.88 10.01 -13.60
C HIS A 34 10.34 10.41 -13.77
N ASN A 35 10.60 11.68 -14.06
CA ASN A 35 11.93 12.19 -14.42
C ASN A 35 12.60 11.37 -15.54
N GLY A 36 11.83 10.96 -16.55
CA GLY A 36 12.31 10.17 -17.69
C GLY A 36 12.46 8.67 -17.44
N VAL A 37 12.24 8.19 -16.21
CA VAL A 37 12.36 6.75 -15.87
C VAL A 37 10.96 6.14 -15.69
N PRO A 38 10.62 5.04 -16.38
CA PRO A 38 9.38 4.29 -16.10
C PRO A 38 9.31 3.94 -14.61
N THR A 39 8.22 4.31 -13.96
CA THR A 39 8.11 4.21 -12.50
C THR A 39 6.77 3.63 -12.11
N LEU A 40 6.78 2.56 -11.33
CA LEU A 40 5.58 2.03 -10.68
C LEU A 40 5.20 2.92 -9.51
N MET A 41 3.93 3.34 -9.47
CA MET A 41 3.41 4.24 -8.45
C MET A 41 2.09 3.75 -7.88
N PHE A 42 1.88 3.95 -6.58
CA PHE A 42 0.59 3.80 -5.93
C PHE A 42 0.49 4.77 -4.75
N ARG A 43 -0.73 5.02 -4.26
CA ARG A 43 -0.95 5.94 -3.13
C ARG A 43 -1.35 5.18 -1.88
N ALA A 44 -0.91 5.67 -0.74
CA ALA A 44 -1.46 5.35 0.57
C ALA A 44 -1.95 6.64 1.22
N ALA A 45 -3.07 6.59 1.95
CA ALA A 45 -3.55 7.71 2.76
C ALA A 45 -3.97 7.26 4.15
N ASN A 46 -3.75 8.11 5.14
CA ASN A 46 -4.28 7.92 6.48
C ASN A 46 -5.67 8.57 6.57
N LYS A 47 -6.75 7.78 6.69
CA LYS A 47 -8.10 8.35 6.87
C LYS A 47 -8.36 8.88 8.28
N ARG A 48 -7.46 8.65 9.24
CA ARG A 48 -7.55 9.25 10.57
C ARG A 48 -6.84 10.60 10.56
N ARG A 49 -7.32 11.54 11.38
CA ARG A 49 -6.66 12.85 11.60
C ARG A 49 -5.48 12.76 12.58
N ASN A 50 -4.93 11.56 12.81
CA ASN A 50 -3.77 11.33 13.69
C ASN A 50 -2.52 11.02 12.85
N GLN A 51 -1.36 10.92 13.49
CA GLN A 51 -0.14 10.53 12.80
C GLN A 51 0.14 9.03 12.93
N ILE A 52 0.76 8.48 11.88
CA ILE A 52 1.44 7.19 11.93
C ILE A 52 2.93 7.50 11.98
N LEU A 53 3.54 7.26 13.13
CA LEU A 53 4.96 7.50 13.39
C LEU A 53 5.81 6.35 12.84
N GLU A 54 7.03 6.67 12.42
CA GLU A 54 8.00 5.69 11.90
C GLU A 54 7.40 4.79 10.82
N ALA A 55 6.63 5.40 9.91
CA ALA A 55 5.90 4.66 8.89
C ALA A 55 6.89 4.09 7.85
N GLN A 56 6.76 2.80 7.59
CA GLN A 56 7.58 2.05 6.64
C GLN A 56 6.68 1.38 5.59
N LEU A 57 7.14 1.39 4.35
CA LEU A 57 6.55 0.71 3.21
C LEU A 57 7.53 -0.32 2.66
N ARG A 58 7.07 -1.55 2.51
CA ARG A 58 7.75 -2.61 1.77
C ARG A 58 6.87 -3.07 0.63
N VAL A 59 7.48 -3.27 -0.53
CA VAL A 59 6.80 -3.61 -1.76
C VAL A 59 7.49 -4.79 -2.39
N TYR A 60 6.72 -5.76 -2.82
CA TYR A 60 7.24 -6.98 -3.43
C TYR A 60 6.51 -7.28 -4.74
N LEU A 61 7.28 -7.64 -5.75
CA LEU A 61 6.79 -8.35 -6.92
C LEU A 61 6.63 -9.82 -6.53
N MET A 62 5.42 -10.34 -6.60
CA MET A 62 5.14 -11.77 -6.43
C MET A 62 4.72 -12.36 -7.76
N ARG A 63 5.46 -13.35 -8.27
CA ARG A 63 5.18 -14.01 -9.55
C ARG A 63 5.56 -15.48 -9.56
N ASP A 64 4.99 -16.22 -10.50
CA ASP A 64 5.34 -17.60 -10.80
C ASP A 64 6.62 -17.61 -11.67
N GLU A 65 7.56 -18.49 -11.35
CA GLU A 65 8.84 -18.67 -12.05
C GLU A 65 9.17 -20.16 -12.21
N VAL A 66 10.01 -20.48 -13.19
CA VAL A 66 10.62 -21.81 -13.34
C VAL A 66 12.12 -21.64 -13.07
N THR A 67 12.66 -22.43 -12.13
CA THR A 67 14.09 -22.39 -11.82
C THR A 67 14.93 -22.97 -12.94
N THR A 68 16.25 -22.78 -12.87
CA THR A 68 17.22 -23.40 -13.80
C THR A 68 17.16 -24.92 -13.80
N GLU A 69 16.71 -25.53 -12.71
CA GLU A 69 16.51 -26.98 -12.55
C GLU A 69 15.13 -27.45 -13.03
N GLY A 70 14.30 -26.54 -13.57
CA GLY A 70 12.96 -26.85 -14.08
C GLY A 70 11.85 -26.89 -13.02
N GLN A 71 12.10 -26.41 -11.79
CA GLN A 71 11.10 -26.42 -10.74
C GLN A 71 10.19 -25.20 -10.81
N PHE A 72 8.88 -25.41 -10.70
CA PHE A 72 7.91 -24.32 -10.62
C PHE A 72 7.86 -23.76 -9.19
N ILE A 73 8.08 -22.46 -9.05
CA ILE A 73 8.08 -21.76 -7.76
C ILE A 73 7.30 -20.44 -7.85
N ARG A 74 6.75 -19.99 -6.71
CA ARG A 74 6.23 -18.63 -6.56
C ARG A 74 7.21 -17.81 -5.74
N ARG A 75 7.80 -16.78 -6.35
CA ARG A 75 8.88 -15.99 -5.74
C ARG A 75 8.42 -14.58 -5.39
N PHE A 76 8.99 -14.04 -4.31
CA PHE A 76 8.90 -12.64 -3.95
C PHE A 76 10.23 -11.95 -4.27
N HIS A 77 10.16 -10.81 -4.96
CA HIS A 77 11.29 -9.91 -5.18
C HIS A 77 10.97 -8.55 -4.60
N GLU A 78 11.84 -8.01 -3.76
CA GLU A 78 11.64 -6.67 -3.21
C GLU A 78 11.78 -5.60 -4.30
N LEU A 79 10.88 -4.61 -4.28
CA LEU A 79 10.89 -3.46 -5.17
C LEU A 79 11.36 -2.24 -4.39
N ASN A 80 12.56 -1.76 -4.71
CA ASN A 80 13.18 -0.62 -4.01
C ASN A 80 12.41 0.68 -4.29
N LEU A 81 11.86 1.29 -3.24
CA LEU A 81 11.18 2.58 -3.36
C LEU A 81 12.18 3.74 -3.31
N LEU A 82 11.91 4.83 -4.03
CA LEU A 82 12.63 6.10 -3.87
C LEU A 82 12.61 6.59 -2.41
N ARG A 83 11.50 6.34 -1.73
CA ARG A 83 11.34 6.56 -0.30
C ARG A 83 10.47 5.46 0.27
N ASN A 84 11.05 4.62 1.12
CA ASN A 84 10.38 3.50 1.79
C ASN A 84 10.02 3.80 3.26
N GLN A 85 10.45 4.94 3.81
CA GLN A 85 10.15 5.33 5.19
C GLN A 85 9.86 6.83 5.33
N THR A 86 9.06 7.18 6.34
CA THR A 86 8.78 8.57 6.72
C THR A 86 8.58 8.66 8.23
N PRO A 87 9.18 9.65 8.91
CA PRO A 87 9.06 9.78 10.37
C PRO A 87 7.61 10.05 10.79
N SER A 88 6.85 10.74 9.93
CA SER A 88 5.41 10.97 10.13
C SER A 88 4.65 10.78 8.82
N PHE A 89 3.60 9.97 8.89
CA PHE A 89 2.62 9.77 7.82
C PHE A 89 1.25 10.28 8.29
N THR A 90 0.90 11.49 7.84
CA THR A 90 -0.31 12.21 8.31
C THR A 90 -1.44 12.22 7.28
N LEU A 91 -1.13 12.39 5.98
CA LEU A 91 -2.15 12.65 4.96
C LEU A 91 -2.10 11.62 3.81
N SER A 92 -1.15 11.79 2.88
CA SER A 92 -1.00 10.95 1.69
C SER A 92 0.48 10.68 1.41
N TRP A 93 0.76 9.53 0.81
CA TRP A 93 2.08 9.09 0.39
C TRP A 93 1.97 8.39 -0.96
N THR A 94 2.53 9.01 -2.01
CA THR A 94 2.76 8.34 -3.29
C THR A 94 4.05 7.52 -3.18
N ALA A 95 3.93 6.20 -3.16
CA ALA A 95 5.06 5.29 -3.23
C ALA A 95 5.52 5.18 -4.69
N MET A 96 6.83 5.16 -4.92
CA MET A 96 7.43 5.22 -6.25
C MET A 96 8.59 4.23 -6.33
N HIS A 97 8.50 3.27 -7.24
CA HIS A 97 9.57 2.33 -7.57
C HIS A 97 10.05 2.59 -9.00
N PRO A 98 11.25 3.13 -9.20
CA PRO A 98 11.84 3.27 -10.53
C PRO A 98 12.10 1.89 -11.12
N ILE A 99 11.75 1.71 -12.39
CA ILE A 99 11.97 0.48 -13.14
C ILE A 99 13.23 0.67 -14.00
N ASP A 100 14.38 0.64 -13.32
CA ASP A 100 15.70 0.61 -13.95
C ASP A 100 16.13 -0.83 -14.26
N GLU A 101 17.34 -1.02 -14.81
CA GLU A 101 17.87 -2.33 -15.19
C GLU A 101 18.03 -3.33 -14.02
N LEU A 102 18.05 -2.83 -12.78
CA LEU A 102 18.13 -3.66 -11.57
C LEU A 102 16.74 -4.03 -11.03
N SER A 103 15.68 -3.41 -11.54
CA SER A 103 14.31 -3.69 -11.13
C SER A 103 13.87 -5.10 -11.58
N PRO A 104 13.23 -5.88 -10.69
CA PRO A 104 12.55 -7.12 -11.08
C PRO A 104 11.41 -6.95 -12.11
N LEU A 105 10.93 -5.71 -12.29
CA LEU A 105 9.94 -5.33 -13.31
C LEU A 105 10.58 -4.90 -14.64
N TYR A 106 11.91 -4.79 -14.72
CA TYR A 106 12.59 -4.39 -15.94
C TYR A 106 12.30 -5.36 -17.09
N GLY A 107 11.92 -4.82 -18.25
CA GLY A 107 11.54 -5.60 -19.43
C GLY A 107 10.21 -6.36 -19.31
N MET A 108 9.46 -6.25 -18.21
CA MET A 108 8.12 -6.84 -18.13
C MET A 108 7.11 -6.06 -18.97
N THR A 109 6.11 -6.76 -19.52
CA THR A 109 5.00 -6.18 -20.28
C THR A 109 3.67 -6.54 -19.60
N PRO A 110 2.56 -5.85 -19.91
CA PRO A 110 1.25 -6.22 -19.38
C PRO A 110 0.92 -7.71 -19.56
N GLU A 111 1.23 -8.27 -20.73
CA GLU A 111 1.00 -9.67 -21.07
C GLU A 111 1.87 -10.61 -20.23
N SER A 112 3.15 -10.25 -20.02
CA SER A 112 4.04 -11.07 -19.21
C SER A 112 3.66 -11.06 -17.73
N LEU A 113 3.12 -9.94 -17.21
CA LEU A 113 2.56 -9.89 -15.86
C LEU A 113 1.39 -10.86 -15.70
N VAL A 114 0.49 -10.94 -16.69
CA VAL A 114 -0.65 -11.88 -16.68
C VAL A 114 -0.14 -13.33 -16.78
N ALA A 115 0.76 -13.62 -17.72
CA ALA A 115 1.28 -14.96 -17.94
C ALA A 115 1.99 -15.54 -16.70
N THR A 116 2.68 -14.70 -15.95
CA THR A 116 3.41 -15.09 -14.73
C THR A 116 2.58 -14.95 -13.45
N LYS A 117 1.26 -14.69 -13.56
CA LYS A 117 0.35 -14.43 -12.43
C LYS A 117 0.94 -13.42 -11.44
N THR A 118 1.55 -12.39 -11.99
CA THR A 118 2.24 -11.34 -11.24
C THR A 118 1.25 -10.53 -10.42
N SER A 119 1.68 -10.15 -9.22
CA SER A 119 1.02 -9.19 -8.37
C SER A 119 2.04 -8.34 -7.61
N ILE A 120 1.65 -7.11 -7.25
CA ILE A 120 2.42 -6.24 -6.36
C ILE A 120 1.83 -6.32 -4.97
N VAL A 121 2.62 -6.81 -4.01
CA VAL A 121 2.23 -6.92 -2.61
C VAL A 121 2.84 -5.77 -1.83
N VAL A 122 1.99 -4.97 -1.19
CA VAL A 122 2.37 -3.80 -0.40
C VAL A 122 2.11 -4.09 1.07
N SER A 123 3.09 -3.74 1.91
CA SER A 123 2.98 -3.76 3.37
C SER A 123 3.38 -2.41 3.93
N LEU A 124 2.46 -1.77 4.65
CA LEU A 124 2.72 -0.58 5.45
C LEU A 124 2.72 -0.96 6.93
N SER A 125 3.70 -0.46 7.68
CA SER A 125 3.74 -0.55 9.13
C SER A 125 4.12 0.79 9.76
N GLY A 126 3.77 0.99 11.03
CA GLY A 126 4.15 2.17 11.81
C GLY A 126 3.49 2.15 13.17
N ILE A 127 3.59 3.24 13.93
CA ILE A 127 2.98 3.37 15.26
C ILE A 127 1.84 4.39 15.18
N ASP A 128 0.62 3.98 15.54
CA ASP A 128 -0.51 4.91 15.69
C ASP A 128 -0.23 5.82 16.90
N GLU A 129 -0.06 7.11 16.67
CA GLU A 129 0.28 8.09 17.71
C GLU A 129 -0.78 8.18 18.82
N THR A 130 -2.06 7.95 18.50
CA THR A 130 -3.16 8.13 19.45
C THR A 130 -3.22 7.03 20.50
N VAL A 131 -2.88 5.80 20.11
CA VAL A 131 -2.99 4.61 20.98
C VAL A 131 -1.64 3.96 21.27
N ALA A 132 -0.56 4.49 20.71
CA ALA A 132 0.81 3.98 20.83
C ALA A 132 0.94 2.48 20.49
N GLN A 133 0.23 2.03 19.45
CA GLN A 133 0.28 0.63 19.00
C GLN A 133 0.80 0.52 17.57
N VAL A 134 1.51 -0.59 17.31
CA VAL A 134 1.94 -0.93 15.96
C VAL A 134 0.72 -1.23 15.10
N LEU A 135 0.66 -0.59 13.94
CA LEU A 135 -0.31 -0.86 12.90
C LEU A 135 0.34 -1.55 11.72
N HIS A 136 -0.46 -2.35 11.04
CA HIS A 136 -0.12 -2.94 9.75
C HIS A 136 -1.29 -2.74 8.80
N ALA A 137 -0.97 -2.33 7.57
CA ALA A 137 -1.92 -2.27 6.47
C ALA A 137 -1.29 -2.95 5.25
N ARG A 138 -2.10 -3.64 4.45
CA ARG A 138 -1.64 -4.37 3.27
C ARG A 138 -2.54 -4.08 2.09
N GLN A 139 -1.97 -4.12 0.91
CA GLN A 139 -2.68 -4.08 -0.37
C GLN A 139 -2.01 -5.05 -1.32
N THR A 140 -2.78 -5.60 -2.25
CA THR A 140 -2.23 -6.35 -3.38
C THR A 140 -2.85 -5.81 -4.65
N TYR A 141 -2.02 -5.57 -5.66
CA TYR A 141 -2.46 -5.23 -7.00
C TYR A 141 -2.20 -6.42 -7.90
N ALA A 142 -3.25 -7.02 -8.46
CA ALA A 142 -3.14 -8.00 -9.52
C ALA A 142 -2.64 -7.35 -10.81
N ALA A 143 -2.18 -8.16 -11.77
CA ALA A 143 -1.69 -7.66 -13.07
C ALA A 143 -2.66 -6.68 -13.76
N HIS A 144 -3.97 -6.92 -13.71
CA HIS A 144 -4.99 -6.06 -14.32
C HIS A 144 -5.27 -4.76 -13.54
N GLU A 145 -4.77 -4.64 -12.31
CA GLU A 145 -4.86 -3.43 -11.49
C GLU A 145 -3.59 -2.56 -11.62
N ILE A 146 -2.66 -2.93 -12.50
CA ILE A 146 -1.45 -2.18 -12.83
C ILE A 146 -1.65 -1.52 -14.19
N LEU A 147 -1.92 -0.21 -14.18
CA LEU A 147 -2.25 0.55 -15.38
C LEU A 147 -1.01 1.19 -15.97
N TRP A 148 -0.60 0.71 -17.14
CA TRP A 148 0.50 1.30 -17.91
C TRP A 148 0.07 2.57 -18.63
N ASN A 149 0.99 3.51 -18.81
CA ASN A 149 0.75 4.80 -19.47
C ASN A 149 -0.41 5.59 -18.84
N ASN A 150 -0.54 5.50 -17.52
CA ASN A 150 -1.52 6.25 -16.75
C ASN A 150 -0.80 6.98 -15.62
N GLN A 151 -1.32 8.13 -15.22
CA GLN A 151 -0.84 8.87 -14.07
C GLN A 151 -1.98 9.18 -13.12
N PHE A 152 -1.69 9.34 -11.83
CA PHE A 152 -2.70 9.79 -10.89
C PHE A 152 -3.04 11.27 -11.10
N VAL A 153 -4.33 11.61 -10.98
CA VAL A 153 -4.79 13.00 -10.93
C VAL A 153 -4.20 13.68 -9.69
N ASP A 154 -3.77 14.94 -9.80
CA ASP A 154 -3.24 15.68 -8.66
C ASP A 154 -4.31 15.84 -7.57
N ILE A 155 -3.88 15.69 -6.33
CA ILE A 155 -4.73 15.79 -5.14
C ILE A 155 -4.30 16.94 -4.24
N PHE A 156 -3.14 17.58 -4.49
CA PHE A 156 -2.64 18.68 -3.69
C PHE A 156 -3.04 20.01 -4.31
N TYR A 157 -3.93 20.72 -3.63
CA TYR A 157 -4.44 22.00 -4.11
C TYR A 157 -4.09 23.13 -3.15
N HIS A 158 -3.97 24.34 -3.71
CA HIS A 158 -3.82 25.58 -2.96
C HIS A 158 -5.13 26.35 -3.01
N THR A 159 -5.52 26.87 -1.86
CA THR A 159 -6.59 27.87 -1.77
C THR A 159 -6.01 29.26 -2.05
N SER A 160 -6.89 30.22 -2.36
CA SER A 160 -6.51 31.61 -2.64
C SER A 160 -5.79 32.32 -1.48
N ASN A 161 -5.91 31.83 -0.25
CA ASN A 161 -5.21 32.35 0.93
C ASN A 161 -3.90 31.61 1.25
N GLY A 162 -3.44 30.72 0.35
CA GLY A 162 -2.19 29.99 0.48
C GLY A 162 -2.26 28.70 1.31
N HIS A 163 -3.43 28.32 1.84
CA HIS A 163 -3.57 27.05 2.55
C HIS A 163 -3.57 25.88 1.57
N ARG A 164 -2.82 24.82 1.92
CA ARG A 164 -2.78 23.54 1.20
C ARG A 164 -3.88 22.62 1.71
N TYR A 165 -4.56 21.94 0.80
CA TYR A 165 -5.48 20.85 1.14
C TYR A 165 -5.31 19.68 0.20
N ILE A 166 -5.79 18.52 0.63
CA ILE A 166 -5.86 17.31 -0.19
C ILE A 166 -7.31 17.05 -0.55
N ASP A 167 -7.60 16.97 -1.85
CA ASP A 167 -8.91 16.49 -2.32
C ASP A 167 -8.88 14.97 -2.46
N TYR A 168 -9.47 14.28 -1.48
CA TYR A 168 -9.54 12.82 -1.48
C TYR A 168 -10.55 12.26 -2.50
N ASN A 169 -11.39 13.09 -3.14
CA ASN A 169 -12.30 12.62 -4.18
C ASN A 169 -11.52 12.07 -5.39
N TYR A 170 -10.39 12.70 -5.73
CA TYR A 170 -9.49 12.29 -6.81
C TYR A 170 -8.40 11.31 -6.35
N PHE A 171 -8.47 10.79 -5.11
CA PHE A 171 -7.41 9.97 -4.54
C PHE A 171 -7.13 8.70 -5.36
N HIS A 172 -8.19 8.09 -5.88
CA HIS A 172 -8.12 6.88 -6.69
C HIS A 172 -8.03 7.16 -8.19
N ASP A 173 -8.20 8.42 -8.60
CA ASP A 173 -8.42 8.77 -9.99
C ASP A 173 -7.11 8.81 -10.76
N VAL A 174 -7.18 8.29 -11.97
CA VAL A 174 -6.07 8.19 -12.91
C VAL A 174 -6.54 8.70 -14.27
N VAL A 175 -5.60 9.24 -15.02
CA VAL A 175 -5.80 9.67 -16.40
C VAL A 175 -4.74 9.02 -17.28
N PRO A 176 -5.07 8.67 -18.53
CA PRO A 176 -4.05 8.31 -19.52
C PRO A 176 -3.02 9.43 -19.69
N LEU A 177 -1.78 9.04 -20.00
CA LEU A 177 -0.73 9.96 -20.42
C LEU A 177 -0.96 10.48 -21.84
#